data_AF-A0A499VA89-F1
#
_entry.id   AF-A0A499VA89-F1
#
_cell.length_a   1.000
_cell.length_b   1.000
_cell.length_c   1.000
_cell.angle_alpha   90.00
_cell.angle_beta   90.00
_cell.angle_gamma   90.00
#
_symmetry.space_group_name_H-M   'P 1'
#
loop_
_entity.id
_entity.type
_entity.pdbx_description
1 polymer ?
#
loop_
_entity_poly.entity_id
_entity_poly.type
_entity_poly.pdbx_seq_one_letter_code
_entity_poly.pdbx_strand_id
1 'polypeptide(L)' 'MRMVAEVRDDRPNETAALQAVADQLGIGSRETLRNWVKQHGMDAGTRPGATTEESAQLKALKKENAELKRANEIL' A
#
# COMPACT_ATOMS: atom_id res chain seq x y z
N MET A 1 -7.01 -4.78 7.96
CA MET A 1 -7.44 -3.36 8.02
C MET A 1 -8.92 -3.18 8.42
N ARG A 2 -9.58 -4.14 9.08
CA ARG A 2 -10.98 -3.97 9.54
C ARG A 2 -11.10 -3.03 10.75
N MET A 3 -10.10 -3.05 11.64
CA MET A 3 -10.03 -2.18 12.83
C MET A 3 -10.05 -0.68 12.53
N VAL A 4 -9.43 -0.23 11.44
CA VAL A 4 -9.42 1.22 11.10
C VAL A 4 -10.81 1.69 10.64
N ALA A 5 -11.57 0.83 9.96
CA ALA A 5 -12.93 1.17 9.56
C ALA A 5 -13.89 1.16 10.76
N GLU A 6 -13.69 0.24 11.70
CA GLU A 6 -14.50 0.10 12.92
C GLU A 6 -14.25 1.25 13.92
N VAL A 7 -13.01 1.74 14.04
CA VAL A 7 -12.65 2.88 14.92
C VAL A 7 -13.04 4.25 14.32
N ARG A 8 -13.33 4.32 13.02
CA ARG A 8 -13.78 5.58 12.37
C ARG A 8 -15.18 6.02 12.81
N ASP A 9 -16.02 5.10 13.28
CA ASP A 9 -17.39 5.39 13.73
C ASP A 9 -17.43 5.99 15.15
N ASP A 10 -16.45 5.65 15.99
CA ASP A 10 -16.43 5.99 17.43
C ASP A 10 -15.60 7.25 17.77
N ARG A 11 -14.88 7.84 16.80
CA ARG A 11 -13.90 8.92 17.05
C ARG A 11 -14.18 10.17 16.22
N PRO A 12 -14.10 11.38 16.81
CA PRO A 12 -14.48 12.63 16.15
C PRO A 12 -13.54 13.07 15.01
N ASN A 13 -12.37 12.44 14.86
CA ASN A 13 -11.47 12.74 13.74
C ASN A 13 -10.61 11.53 13.32
N GLU A 14 -10.34 11.43 12.01
CA GLU A 14 -9.55 10.36 11.39
C GLU A 14 -8.11 10.28 11.94
N THR A 15 -7.56 11.41 12.40
CA THR A 15 -6.22 11.49 12.99
C THR A 15 -6.13 10.73 14.32
N ALA A 16 -7.15 10.80 15.16
CA ALA A 16 -7.22 10.10 16.45
C ALA A 16 -7.42 8.59 16.25
N ALA A 17 -8.19 8.19 15.23
CA ALA A 17 -8.33 6.79 14.84
C ALA A 17 -6.99 6.21 14.34
N LEU A 18 -6.29 6.95 13.48
CA LEU A 18 -4.97 6.55 12.99
C LEU A 18 -3.93 6.49 14.11
N GLN A 19 -3.95 7.43 15.07
CA GLN A 19 -3.01 7.43 16.19
C GLN A 19 -3.25 6.26 17.14
N ALA A 20 -4.52 5.93 17.44
CA ALA A 20 -4.86 4.79 18.29
C ALA A 20 -4.45 3.46 17.65
N VAL A 21 -4.67 3.30 16.34
CA VAL A 21 -4.26 2.10 15.61
C VAL A 21 -2.74 2.03 15.47
N ALA A 22 -2.06 3.16 15.30
CA ALA A 22 -0.60 3.21 15.29
C ALA A 22 -0.01 2.77 16.64
N ASP A 23 -0.57 3.23 17.75
CA ASP A 23 -0.18 2.84 19.11
C ASP A 23 -0.45 1.34 19.35
N GLN A 24 -1.64 0.86 19.01
CA GLN A 24 -2.03 -0.55 19.16
C GLN A 24 -1.17 -1.52 18.33
N LEU A 25 -0.70 -1.09 17.15
CA LEU A 25 0.15 -1.90 16.27
C LEU A 25 1.64 -1.66 16.49
N GLY A 26 2.04 -0.79 17.43
CA GLY A 26 3.43 -0.42 17.68
C GLY A 26 4.10 0.30 16.50
N ILE A 27 3.31 0.93 15.62
CA ILE A 27 3.82 1.65 14.44
C ILE A 27 4.17 3.07 14.86
N GLY A 28 5.46 3.39 14.90
CA GLY A 28 5.98 4.67 15.39
C GLY A 28 5.55 5.92 14.60
N SER A 29 4.84 5.79 13.48
CA SER A 29 4.37 6.95 12.71
C SER A 29 2.97 6.75 12.13
N ARG A 30 2.08 7.69 12.47
CA ARG A 30 0.74 7.86 11.89
C ARG A 30 0.76 8.01 10.37
N GLU A 31 1.83 8.55 9.79
CA GLU A 31 1.93 8.77 8.34
C GLU A 31 2.13 7.44 7.60
N THR A 32 2.82 6.49 8.22
CA THR A 32 2.96 5.12 7.69
C THR A 32 1.60 4.46 7.57
N LEU A 33 0.79 4.55 8.63
CA LEU A 33 -0.55 3.98 8.64
C LEU A 33 -1.49 4.68 7.63
N ARG A 34 -1.41 6.01 7.51
CA ARG A 34 -2.18 6.77 6.52
C ARG A 34 -1.86 6.30 5.09
N ASN A 35 -0.58 6.08 4.79
CA ASN A 35 -0.17 5.57 3.49
C ASN A 35 -0.70 4.15 3.23
N TRP A 36 -0.68 3.28 4.24
CA TRP A 36 -1.26 1.93 4.09
C TRP A 36 -2.78 1.94 3.90
N VAL A 37 -3.50 2.82 4.59
CA VAL A 37 -4.96 2.98 4.38
C VAL A 37 -5.24 3.48 2.97
N LYS A 38 -4.43 4.42 2.46
CA LYS A 38 -4.54 4.90 1.08
C LYS A 38 -4.26 3.79 0.07
N GLN A 39 -3.19 3.01 0.28
CA GLN A 39 -2.81 1.90 -0.60
C GLN A 39 -3.87 0.78 -0.59
N HIS A 40 -4.36 0.40 0.59
CA HIS A 40 -5.45 -0.54 0.72
C HIS A 40 -6.73 -0.07 0.00
N GLY A 41 -7.00 1.24 -0.03
CA GLY A 41 -8.10 1.79 -0.81
C GLY A 41 -7.92 1.62 -2.33
N MET A 42 -6.68 1.64 -2.82
CA MET A 42 -6.33 1.35 -4.21
C MET A 42 -6.44 -0.15 -4.51
N ASP A 43 -5.85 -0.99 -3.65
CA ASP A 43 -5.93 -2.46 -3.75
C ASP A 43 -7.38 -2.97 -3.69
N ALA A 44 -8.24 -2.33 -2.90
CA ALA A 44 -9.67 -2.66 -2.82
C ALA A 44 -10.52 -2.03 -3.94
N GLY A 45 -9.91 -1.34 -4.91
CA GLY A 45 -10.61 -0.72 -6.05
C GLY A 45 -11.52 0.47 -5.67
N THR A 46 -11.43 0.96 -4.44
CA THR A 46 -12.25 2.09 -3.94
C THR A 46 -11.63 3.44 -4.31
N ARG A 47 -10.34 3.46 -4.68
CA ARG A 47 -9.63 4.65 -5.15
C ARG A 47 -8.85 4.36 -6.43
N PRO A 48 -8.80 5.32 -7.38
CA PRO A 48 -7.95 5.19 -8.56
C PRO A 48 -6.46 5.22 -8.18
N GLY A 49 -5.68 4.31 -8.75
CA GLY A 49 -4.25 4.17 -8.50
C GLY A 49 -3.76 2.79 -8.91
N ALA A 50 -2.46 2.64 -9.11
CA ALA A 50 -1.86 1.33 -9.34
C ALA A 50 -1.89 0.53 -8.04
N THR A 51 -2.48 -0.66 -8.09
CA THR A 51 -2.47 -1.60 -6.97
C THR A 51 -1.04 -2.07 -6.66
N THR A 52 -0.87 -2.63 -5.47
CA THR A 52 0.36 -3.26 -5.05
C THR A 52 0.71 -4.42 -5.99
N GLU A 53 -0.30 -5.16 -6.45
CA GLU A 53 -0.15 -6.27 -7.39
C GLU A 53 0.29 -5.81 -8.78
N GLU A 54 -0.34 -4.77 -9.34
CA GLU A 54 0.09 -4.18 -10.62
C GLU A 54 1.53 -3.65 -10.55
N SER A 55 1.90 -3.02 -9.44
CA SER A 55 3.26 -2.52 -9.21
C SER A 55 4.29 -3.66 -9.14
N ALA A 56 3.92 -4.79 -8.51
CA ALA A 56 4.76 -5.97 -8.43
C ALA A 56 4.96 -6.63 -9.80
N GLN A 57 3.88 -6.77 -10.58
CA GLN A 57 3.93 -7.31 -11.94
C GLN A 57 4.80 -6.44 -12.86
N LEU A 58 4.65 -5.12 -12.79
CA LEU A 58 5.46 -4.19 -13.58
C LEU A 58 6.95 -4.35 -13.26
N LYS A 59 7.30 -4.58 -11.99
CA LYS A 59 8.69 -4.80 -11.57
C LYS A 59 9.23 -6.14 -12.08
N ALA A 60 8.43 -7.20 -12.02
CA ALA A 60 8.80 -8.51 -12.55
C ALA A 60 9.04 -8.46 -14.06
N LEU A 61 8.12 -7.85 -14.81
CA LEU A 61 8.23 -7.66 -16.26
C LEU A 61 9.46 -6.82 -16.63
N LYS A 62 9.74 -5.74 -15.90
CA LYS A 62 10.95 -4.93 -16.13
C LYS A 62 12.23 -5.74 -15.93
N LYS A 63 12.25 -6.65 -14.95
CA LYS A 63 13.40 -7.53 -14.70
C LYS A 63 13.57 -8.52 -15.86
N GLU A 64 12.51 -9.22 -16.23
CA GLU A 64 12.52 -10.16 -17.35
C GLU A 64 12.94 -9.49 -18.66
N ASN A 65 12.42 -8.29 -18.95
CA ASN A 65 12.80 -7.54 -20.14
C ASN A 65 14.28 -7.13 -20.14
N ALA A 66 14.84 -6.80 -18.98
CA ALA A 66 16.27 -6.51 -18.86
C ALA A 66 17.14 -7.76 -19.07
N GLU A 67 16.70 -8.91 -18.57
CA GLU A 67 17.37 -10.20 -18.78
C GLU A 67 17.31 -10.64 -20.25
N LEU A 68 16.15 -10.50 -20.90
CA LEU A 68 15.98 -10.78 -22.32
C LEU A 68 16.81 -9.86 -23.21
N LYS A 69 16.92 -8.56 -22.86
CA LYS A 69 17.79 -7.63 -23.58
C LYS A 69 19.26 -8.05 -23.49
N ARG A 70 19.74 -8.35 -22.28
CA ARG A 70 21.11 -8.85 -22.08
C ARG A 70 21.38 -10.14 -22.85
N ALA A 71 20.42 -11.07 -22.89
CA ALA A 71 20.56 -12.31 -23.63
C ALA A 71 20.63 -12.07 -25.15
N ASN A 72 19.83 -11.14 -25.68
CA ASN A 72 19.88 -10.76 -27.09
C ASN A 72 21.16 -10.02 -27.46
N GLU A 73 21.76 -9.26 -26.54
CA GLU A 73 23.02 -8.53 -26.80
C GLU A 73 24.26 -9.46 -26.90
N ILE A 74 24.14 -10.73 -26.50
CA ILE A 74 25.24 -11.71 -26.50
C ILE A 74 25.17 -12.67 -27.71
N LEU A 75 24.10 -12.59 -28.51
CA LEU A 75 23.88 -13.36 -29.74
C LEU A 75 24.22 -12.53 -30.98
#